data_AF-A0A847UXD7-F1
#
_entry.id   AF-A0A847UXD7-F1
#
_cell.length_a   1.000
_cell.length_b   1.000
_cell.length_c   1.000
_cell.angle_alpha   90.00
_cell.angle_beta   90.00
_cell.angle_gamma   90.00
#
_symmetry.space_group_name_H-M   'P 1'
#
loop_
_entity.id
_entity.type
_entity.pdbx_description
1 polymer ?
#
loop_
_entity_poly.entity_id
_entity_poly.type
_entity_poly.pdbx_seq_one_letter_code
_entity_poly.pdbx_strand_id
1 'polypeptide(L)'
;MPDVIAIIPARYESSRFPGKPLALIHGKPMFWHVMHRASLCPQVQSVVLATDDERILNAAQELAMPALMTSPYHASGTDRVLEAARKLQAGPDSVILNVQGDEPALNPEMLSELILPFRDPATQVTTLGHPIS
;
A
#
# COMPACT_ATOMS: atom_id res chain seq x y z
N MET A 1 8.24 5.09 -18.60
CA MET A 1 7.69 5.30 -17.25
C MET A 1 8.57 4.56 -16.28
N PRO A 2 8.84 5.10 -15.09
CA PRO A 2 9.58 4.39 -14.05
C PRO A 2 8.85 3.12 -13.59
N ASP A 3 9.57 2.22 -12.94
CA ASP A 3 8.99 1.09 -12.22
C ASP A 3 8.14 1.59 -11.04
N VAL A 4 6.99 0.98 -10.80
CA VAL A 4 6.00 1.41 -9.80
C VAL A 4 5.68 0.25 -8.86
N ILE A 5 5.98 0.47 -7.58
CA ILE A 5 5.76 -0.49 -6.52
C ILE A 5 4.72 0.08 -5.56
N ALA A 6 3.54 -0.55 -5.49
CA ALA A 6 2.53 -0.21 -4.51
C ALA A 6 2.81 -0.89 -3.18
N ILE A 7 2.90 -0.10 -2.12
CA ILE A 7 3.14 -0.58 -0.77
C ILE A 7 1.94 -0.19 0.10
N ILE A 8 1.31 -1.19 0.71
CA ILE A 8 0.18 -1.02 1.62
C ILE A 8 0.70 -1.14 3.05
N PRO A 9 0.84 -0.05 3.82
CA PRO A 9 1.17 -0.15 5.23
C PRO A 9 -0.04 -0.63 6.04
N ALA A 10 0.14 -1.67 6.85
CA ALA A 10 -0.89 -2.23 7.73
C ALA A 10 -0.32 -2.51 9.13
N ARG A 11 -0.81 -1.80 10.14
CA ARG A 11 -0.51 -2.07 11.55
C ARG A 11 -1.72 -2.70 12.24
N TYR A 12 -1.47 -3.60 13.17
CA TYR A 12 -2.55 -4.18 13.98
C TYR A 12 -3.09 -3.17 15.01
N GLU A 13 -2.18 -2.44 15.65
CA GLU A 13 -2.49 -1.47 16.70
C GLU A 13 -3.04 -0.16 16.12
N SER A 14 -4.35 -0.15 15.89
CA SER A 14 -5.12 1.06 15.61
C SER A 14 -5.98 1.38 16.83
N SER A 15 -5.77 2.56 17.44
CA SER A 15 -6.47 2.96 18.66
C SER A 15 -7.99 3.05 18.50
N ARG A 16 -8.46 3.43 17.30
CA ARG A 16 -9.89 3.59 16.98
C ARG A 16 -10.55 2.31 16.46
N PHE A 17 -9.77 1.42 15.87
CA PHE A 17 -10.27 0.15 15.32
C PHE A 17 -9.15 -0.91 15.37
N PRO A 18 -8.96 -1.58 16.52
CA PRO A 18 -7.95 -2.62 16.66
C PRO A 18 -8.19 -3.77 15.67
N GLY A 19 -7.12 -4.28 15.04
CA GLY A 19 -7.22 -5.36 14.06
C GLY A 19 -7.89 -4.95 12.74
N LYS A 20 -8.05 -3.64 12.47
CA LYS A 20 -8.70 -3.12 11.25
C LYS A 20 -8.26 -3.79 9.94
N PRO A 21 -6.97 -4.04 9.66
CA PRO A 21 -6.56 -4.69 8.42
C PRO A 21 -7.18 -6.08 8.21
N LEU A 22 -7.48 -6.80 9.29
CA LEU A 22 -8.07 -8.15 9.29
C LEU A 22 -9.61 -8.13 9.31
N ALA A 23 -10.23 -6.95 9.46
CA ALA A 23 -11.68 -6.85 9.45
C ALA A 23 -12.24 -7.38 8.13
N LEU A 24 -13.22 -8.28 8.22
CA LEU A 24 -13.79 -8.94 7.05
C LEU A 24 -14.78 -8.02 6.34
N ILE A 25 -14.60 -7.89 5.03
CA ILE A 25 -15.51 -7.25 4.10
C ILE A 25 -15.84 -8.31 3.05
N HIS A 26 -17.11 -8.72 2.96
CA HIS A 26 -17.55 -9.79 2.05
C HIS A 26 -16.66 -11.07 2.09
N GLY A 27 -16.24 -11.48 3.28
CA GLY A 27 -15.46 -12.72 3.48
C GLY A 27 -13.97 -12.63 3.20
N LYS A 28 -13.43 -11.44 2.88
CA LYS A 28 -11.98 -11.20 2.75
C LYS A 28 -11.54 -10.07 3.70
N PRO A 29 -10.31 -10.12 4.25
CA PRO A 29 -9.82 -9.07 5.13
C PRO A 29 -9.69 -7.74 4.36
N MET A 30 -9.80 -6.61 5.07
CA MET A 30 -9.74 -5.26 4.49
C MET A 30 -8.49 -5.05 3.61
N PHE A 31 -7.32 -5.48 4.07
CA PHE A 31 -6.07 -5.32 3.31
C PHE A 31 -6.13 -6.03 1.95
N TRP A 32 -6.84 -7.15 1.85
CA TRP A 32 -6.96 -7.91 0.61
C TRP A 32 -7.68 -7.10 -0.47
N HIS A 33 -8.75 -6.38 -0.09
CA HIS A 33 -9.48 -5.51 -1.02
C HIS A 33 -8.61 -4.37 -1.54
N VAL A 34 -7.85 -3.72 -0.66
CA VAL A 34 -6.91 -2.65 -1.04
C VAL A 34 -5.87 -3.16 -2.01
N MET A 35 -5.20 -4.27 -1.67
CA MET A 35 -4.17 -4.85 -2.53
C MET A 35 -4.72 -5.31 -3.87
N HIS A 36 -5.88 -5.98 -3.87
CA HIS A 36 -6.53 -6.44 -5.10
C HIS A 36 -6.86 -5.26 -6.01
N ARG A 37 -7.49 -4.21 -5.47
CA ARG A 37 -7.83 -3.01 -6.25
C ARG A 37 -6.58 -2.29 -6.76
N ALA A 38 -5.54 -2.17 -5.95
CA ALA A 38 -4.27 -1.61 -6.38
C ALA A 38 -3.65 -2.39 -7.55
N SER A 39 -3.75 -3.73 -7.54
CA SER A 39 -3.24 -4.58 -8.63
C SER A 39 -4.01 -4.46 -9.95
N LEU A 40 -5.21 -3.87 -9.94
CA LEU A 40 -5.96 -3.60 -11.16
C LEU A 40 -5.46 -2.35 -11.90
N CYS A 41 -4.57 -1.55 -11.28
CA CYS A 41 -3.97 -0.39 -11.93
C CYS A 41 -2.89 -0.86 -12.92
N PRO A 42 -3.02 -0.59 -14.24
CA PRO A 42 -2.11 -1.15 -15.24
C PRO A 42 -0.67 -0.60 -15.15
N GLN A 43 -0.47 0.54 -14.50
CA GLN A 43 0.84 1.14 -14.28
C GLN A 43 1.59 0.54 -13.09
N VAL A 44 0.94 -0.25 -12.23
CA VAL A 44 1.54 -0.84 -11.03
C VAL A 44 2.11 -2.22 -11.36
N GLN A 45 3.43 -2.39 -11.21
CA GLN A 45 4.10 -3.66 -11.53
C GLN A 45 4.03 -4.66 -10.37
N SER A 46 4.02 -4.17 -9.13
CA SER A 46 3.93 -5.02 -7.95
C SER A 46 3.18 -4.35 -6.80
N VAL A 47 2.53 -5.18 -5.99
CA VAL A 47 1.75 -4.76 -4.83
C VAL A 47 2.19 -5.58 -3.63
N VAL A 48 2.61 -4.92 -2.56
CA VAL A 48 3.15 -5.57 -1.36
C VAL A 48 2.54 -4.99 -0.09
N LEU A 49 2.11 -5.86 0.82
CA LEU A 49 1.70 -5.48 2.17
C LEU A 49 2.93 -5.33 3.08
N ALA A 50 3.03 -4.22 3.80
CA ALA A 50 4.06 -4.00 4.82
C ALA A 50 3.41 -3.97 6.20
N THR A 51 3.75 -4.92 7.07
CA THR A 51 3.14 -5.04 8.39
C THR A 51 4.17 -5.28 9.50
N ASP A 52 3.81 -4.98 10.74
CA ASP A 52 4.56 -5.32 11.95
C ASP A 52 3.95 -6.51 12.72
N ASP A 53 2.86 -7.10 12.21
CA ASP A 53 2.09 -8.08 12.94
C ASP A 53 2.01 -9.41 12.21
N GLU A 54 2.45 -10.48 12.88
CA GLU A 54 2.46 -11.85 12.35
C GLU A 54 1.07 -12.34 11.96
N ARG A 55 -0.01 -11.89 12.61
CA ARG A 55 -1.38 -12.30 12.23
C ARG A 55 -1.76 -11.75 10.87
N ILE A 56 -1.35 -10.51 10.57
CA ILE A 56 -1.56 -9.88 9.27
C ILE A 56 -0.71 -10.58 8.21
N LEU A 57 0.56 -10.85 8.51
CA LEU A 57 1.45 -11.57 7.62
C LEU A 57 0.91 -12.96 7.26
N ASN A 58 0.51 -13.74 8.27
CA ASN A 58 -0.03 -15.09 8.08
C ASN A 58 -1.31 -15.07 7.24
N ALA A 59 -2.23 -14.14 7.53
CA ALA A 59 -3.46 -13.98 6.72
C ALA A 59 -3.15 -13.63 5.26
N ALA A 60 -2.12 -12.81 5.00
CA ALA A 60 -1.70 -12.49 3.64
C ALA A 60 -1.11 -13.73 2.93
N GLN A 61 -0.29 -14.51 3.62
CA GLN A 61 0.29 -15.75 3.10
C GLN A 61 -0.77 -16.81 2.76
N GLU A 62 -1.76 -17.01 3.64
CA GLU A 62 -2.90 -17.90 3.38
C GLU A 62 -3.70 -17.50 2.13
N LEU A 63 -3.72 -16.20 1.81
CA LEU A 63 -4.36 -15.64 0.62
C LEU A 63 -3.42 -15.51 -0.58
N ALA A 64 -2.18 -16.01 -0.47
CA ALA A 64 -1.12 -15.87 -1.48
C ALA A 64 -0.85 -14.41 -1.91
N MET A 65 -1.01 -13.47 -0.98
CA MET A 65 -0.76 -12.04 -1.20
C MET A 65 0.68 -11.68 -0.78
N PRO A 66 1.46 -10.96 -1.60
CA PRO A 66 2.82 -10.56 -1.23
C PRO A 66 2.83 -9.67 0.01
N ALA A 67 3.58 -10.09 1.03
CA ALA A 67 3.66 -9.37 2.29
C ALA A 67 5.06 -9.49 2.89
N LEU A 68 5.49 -8.47 3.63
CA LEU A 68 6.74 -8.46 4.36
C LEU A 68 6.59 -7.83 5.74
N MET A 69 7.47 -8.26 6.65
CA MET A 69 7.57 -7.68 7.98
C MET A 69 8.38 -6.38 7.95
N THR A 70 7.97 -5.44 8.79
CA THR A 70 8.59 -4.14 9.06
C THR A 70 8.67 -3.90 10.56
N SER A 71 9.48 -2.95 10.99
CA SER A 71 9.65 -2.59 12.39
C SER A 71 8.31 -2.21 13.05
N PRO A 72 8.04 -2.66 14.29
CA PRO A 72 6.89 -2.21 15.07
C PRO A 72 7.07 -0.78 15.62
N TYR A 73 8.28 -0.21 15.51
CA TYR A 73 8.62 1.08 16.13
C TYR A 73 8.48 2.29 15.19
N HIS A 74 7.88 2.11 14.01
CA HIS A 74 7.66 3.22 13.08
C HIS A 74 6.62 4.20 13.60
N ALA A 75 6.96 5.49 13.59
CA ALA A 75 6.05 6.55 14.01
C ALA A 75 4.90 6.76 13.01
N SER A 76 5.14 6.49 11.72
CA SER A 76 4.17 6.73 10.65
C SER A 76 4.07 5.58 9.65
N GLY A 77 2.98 5.58 8.87
CA GLY A 77 2.84 4.67 7.72
C GLY A 77 3.91 4.91 6.64
N THR A 78 4.35 6.15 6.46
CA THR A 78 5.41 6.51 5.50
C THR A 78 6.76 5.91 5.87
N ASP A 79 7.13 5.90 7.16
CA ASP A 79 8.40 5.28 7.61
C ASP A 79 8.40 3.77 7.34
N ARG A 80 7.24 3.13 7.53
CA ARG A 80 7.02 1.72 7.19
C ARG A 80 7.18 1.45 5.70
N VAL A 81 6.59 2.31 4.87
CA VAL A 81 6.72 2.25 3.40
C VAL A 81 8.18 2.40 2.97
N LEU A 82 8.94 3.31 3.61
CA LEU A 82 10.36 3.49 3.35
C LEU A 82 11.18 2.22 3.69
N GLU A 83 10.94 1.58 4.85
CA GLU A 83 11.60 0.32 5.18
C GLU A 83 11.24 -0.77 4.16
N ALA A 84 9.96 -0.90 3.81
CA ALA A 84 9.49 -1.88 2.84
C ALA A 84 10.15 -1.68 1.47
N ALA A 85 10.19 -0.44 0.96
CA ALA A 85 10.86 -0.12 -0.30
C ALA A 85 12.36 -0.50 -0.29
N ARG A 86 13.05 -0.27 0.83
CA ARG A 86 14.46 -0.69 1.01
C ARG A 86 14.60 -2.22 1.01
N LYS A 87 13.72 -2.94 1.70
CA LYS A 87 13.72 -4.42 1.73
C LYS A 87 13.42 -5.04 0.36
N LEU A 88 12.55 -4.38 -0.42
CA LEU A 88 12.26 -4.74 -1.81
C LEU A 88 13.37 -4.34 -2.79
N GLN A 89 14.41 -3.64 -2.31
CA GLN A 89 15.52 -3.15 -3.13
C GLN A 89 15.03 -2.28 -4.30
N ALA A 90 14.00 -1.46 -4.05
CA ALA A 90 13.48 -0.55 -5.07
C ALA A 90 14.61 0.34 -5.60
N GLY A 91 14.71 0.43 -6.93
CA GLY A 91 15.74 1.23 -7.60
C GLY A 91 15.57 2.73 -7.33
N PRO A 92 16.63 3.54 -7.51
CA PRO A 92 16.60 4.98 -7.23
C PRO A 92 15.57 5.75 -8.06
N ASP A 93 15.23 5.24 -9.24
CA ASP A 93 14.25 5.85 -10.16
C ASP A 93 12.85 5.23 -10.02
N SER A 94 12.61 4.36 -9.02
CA SER A 94 11.31 3.72 -8.82
C SER A 94 10.33 4.68 -8.16
N VAL A 95 9.07 4.60 -8.58
CA VAL A 95 7.96 5.30 -7.93
C VAL A 95 7.37 4.39 -6.87
N ILE A 96 7.43 4.85 -5.62
CA ILE A 96 6.79 4.16 -4.50
C ILE A 96 5.40 4.73 -4.29
N LEU A 97 4.38 3.90 -4.54
CA LEU A 97 2.99 4.24 -4.34
C LEU A 97 2.54 3.81 -2.94
N ASN A 98 2.42 4.76 -2.02
CA ASN A 98 1.90 4.53 -0.68
C ASN A 98 0.37 4.48 -0.70
N VAL A 99 -0.21 3.27 -0.71
CA VAL A 99 -1.67 3.07 -0.73
C VAL A 99 -2.15 2.76 0.68
N GLN A 100 -2.99 3.61 1.27
CA GLN A 100 -3.44 3.40 2.65
C GLN A 100 -4.25 2.09 2.77
N GLY A 101 -3.91 1.27 3.78
CA GLY A 101 -4.55 -0.03 4.01
C GLY A 101 -6.01 0.00 4.45
N ASP A 102 -6.61 1.18 4.51
CA ASP A 102 -7.97 1.43 4.92
C ASP A 102 -8.88 2.05 3.86
N GLU A 103 -8.44 1.98 2.59
CA GLU A 103 -9.22 2.37 1.43
C GLU A 103 -9.72 1.15 0.62
N PRO A 104 -10.53 0.23 1.19
CA PRO A 104 -10.94 -0.99 0.51
C PRO A 104 -11.82 -0.73 -0.73
N ALA A 105 -12.28 0.50 -0.94
CA ALA A 105 -13.08 0.93 -2.10
C ALA A 105 -12.29 1.80 -3.11
N LEU A 106 -10.98 1.97 -2.94
CA LEU A 106 -10.09 2.74 -3.81
C LEU A 106 -10.36 2.52 -5.31
N ASN A 107 -10.71 3.54 -6.10
CA ASN A 107 -10.82 3.35 -7.55
C ASN A 107 -9.41 3.19 -8.18
N PRO A 108 -9.11 2.08 -8.91
CA PRO A 108 -7.81 1.90 -9.56
C PRO A 108 -7.40 3.04 -10.51
N GLU A 109 -8.37 3.76 -11.07
CA GLU A 109 -8.11 4.94 -11.91
C GLU A 109 -7.45 6.09 -11.13
N MET A 110 -7.76 6.25 -9.84
CA MET A 110 -7.10 7.24 -8.97
C MET A 110 -5.60 6.95 -8.85
N LEU A 111 -5.21 5.68 -8.85
CA LEU A 111 -3.79 5.33 -8.85
C LEU A 111 -3.13 5.73 -10.17
N SER A 112 -3.82 5.60 -11.31
CA SER A 112 -3.32 6.12 -12.58
C SER A 112 -3.08 7.62 -12.50
N GLU A 113 -4.02 8.39 -11.95
CA GLU A 113 -3.88 9.84 -11.79
C GLU A 113 -2.70 10.23 -10.89
N LEU A 114 -2.43 9.45 -9.82
CA LEU A 114 -1.25 9.65 -8.97
C LEU A 114 0.07 9.39 -9.70
N ILE A 115 0.11 8.37 -10.57
CA ILE A 115 1.33 7.86 -11.19
C ILE A 115 1.71 8.66 -12.44
N LEU A 116 0.73 9.06 -13.26
CA LEU A 116 0.98 9.70 -14.56
C LEU A 116 1.86 10.96 -14.53
N PRO A 117 1.83 11.82 -13.49
CA PRO A 117 2.73 12.98 -13.40
C PRO A 117 4.22 12.60 -13.32
N PHE A 118 4.58 11.38 -12.87
CA PHE A 118 5.96 10.88 -12.90
C PHE A 118 6.49 10.57 -14.32
N ARG A 119 5.71 10.85 -15.37
CA ARG A 119 6.25 10.96 -16.74
C ARG A 119 7.20 12.15 -16.89
N ASP A 120 7.04 13.19 -16.06
CA ASP A 120 8.02 14.25 -15.92
C ASP A 120 9.08 13.84 -14.88
N PRO A 121 10.36 13.70 -15.27
CA PRO A 121 11.44 13.36 -14.33
C PRO A 121 11.65 14.39 -13.20
N ALA A 122 11.11 15.60 -13.32
CA ALA A 122 11.16 16.61 -12.26
C ALA A 122 10.16 16.34 -11.13
N THR A 123 9.15 15.48 -11.36
CA THR A 123 8.14 15.14 -10.34
C THR A 123 8.76 14.23 -9.28
N GLN A 124 8.75 14.68 -8.02
CA GLN A 124 9.27 13.90 -6.90
C GLN A 124 8.18 13.27 -6.02
N VAL A 125 7.03 13.95 -5.88
CA VAL A 125 5.90 13.52 -5.04
C VAL A 125 4.60 14.00 -5.66
N THR A 126 3.57 13.14 -5.63
CA THR A 126 2.20 13.47 -6.03
C THR A 126 1.22 13.01 -4.94
N THR A 127 0.06 13.64 -4.89
CA THR A 127 -1.07 13.20 -4.07
C THR A 127 -2.38 13.62 -4.74
N LEU A 128 -3.50 13.00 -4.37
CA LEU A 128 -4.83 13.40 -4.82
C LEU A 128 -5.56 14.13 -3.70
N GLY A 129 -6.43 15.06 -4.10
CA GLY A 129 -7.37 15.74 -3.22
C GLY A 129 -8.73 15.81 -3.89
N HIS A 130 -9.79 15.76 -3.09
CA HIS A 130 -11.15 15.97 -3.54
C HIS A 130 -11.74 17.19 -2.82
N PRO A 131 -12.41 18.13 -3.52
CA PRO A 131 -13.11 19.23 -2.87
C PRO A 131 -14.15 18.70 -1.89
N ILE A 132 -14.19 19.26 -0.69
CA ILE A 132 -15.30 18.98 0.24
C ILE A 132 -16.48 19.83 -0.24
N SER A 133 -17.44 19.19 -0.91
CA SER A 133 -18.73 19.80 -1.31
C SER A 133 -19.78 19.67 -0.23
#